data_AF-A0A955JLG2-F1
#
_entry.id   AF-A0A955JLG2-F1
#
_cell.length_a   1.000
_cell.length_b   1.000
_cell.length_c   1.000
_cell.angle_alpha   90.00
_cell.angle_beta   90.00
_cell.angle_gamma   90.00
#
_symmetry.space_group_name_H-M   'P 1'
#
loop_
_entity.id
_entity.type
_entity.pdbx_description
1 polymer ?
#
loop_
_entity_poly.entity_id
_entity_poly.type
_entity_poly.pdbx_seq_one_letter_code
_entity_poly.pdbx_strand_id
1 'polypeptide(L)'
;AYVNGTRGTVVDFNGDTPVVVTVDGREVQVEPHSWKLEEDGRVRAEATQLPLRLAWAITIHKSQGMSMDGAEIDLSKSFTPGMGYVALSRVRRMDGVYLTGVNTMALAMHPLIFAYDKELQELSEQLATIVEDFEENTEESDLQAAFDDEVFQRLKTWRAKQARRREIPPYMVAHDTTLKELATRRPQTERALLAVKGMGKMKVDAYGTELLAILKEA
;
A
#
# COMPACT_ATOMS: atom_id res chain seq x y z
N ALA A 1 0.12 -10.28 7.64
CA ALA A 1 -1.15 -10.44 6.92
C ALA A 1 -0.84 -10.84 5.48
N TYR A 2 -1.52 -11.86 4.95
CA TYR A 2 -1.47 -12.21 3.53
C TYR A 2 -2.66 -11.59 2.81
N VAL A 3 -2.55 -11.42 1.50
CA VAL A 3 -3.61 -10.88 0.64
C VAL A 3 -4.00 -11.88 -0.44
N ASN A 4 -5.16 -11.69 -1.09
CA ASN A 4 -5.55 -12.53 -2.22
C ASN A 4 -4.46 -12.49 -3.31
N GLY A 5 -4.04 -13.67 -3.79
CA GLY A 5 -2.94 -13.82 -4.74
C GLY A 5 -1.55 -14.00 -4.12
N THR A 6 -1.43 -14.00 -2.79
CA THR A 6 -0.16 -14.35 -2.11
C THR A 6 0.25 -15.77 -2.50
N ARG A 7 1.50 -15.94 -2.96
CA ARG A 7 2.07 -17.24 -3.31
C ARG A 7 2.87 -17.80 -2.13
N GLY A 8 2.92 -19.12 -2.04
CA GLY A 8 3.74 -19.83 -1.07
C GLY A 8 3.83 -21.32 -1.40
N THR A 9 4.63 -22.03 -0.63
CA THR A 9 4.83 -23.46 -0.74
C THR A 9 4.29 -24.12 0.53
N VAL A 10 3.48 -25.16 0.36
CA VAL A 10 3.06 -25.99 1.50
C VAL A 10 4.30 -26.75 1.98
N VAL A 11 4.68 -26.55 3.24
CA VAL A 11 5.89 -27.17 3.83
C VAL A 11 5.55 -28.25 4.84
N ASP A 12 4.38 -28.18 5.48
CA ASP A 12 3.96 -29.12 6.52
C ASP A 12 2.43 -29.13 6.68
N PHE A 13 1.93 -30.00 7.55
CA PHE A 13 0.53 -30.07 7.98
C PHE A 13 0.46 -30.21 9.51
N ASN A 14 -0.32 -29.33 10.14
CA ASN A 14 -0.68 -29.46 11.55
C ASN A 14 -2.09 -30.05 11.64
N GLY A 15 -2.18 -31.37 11.83
CA GLY A 15 -3.43 -32.11 11.65
C GLY A 15 -3.94 -31.97 10.20
N ASP A 16 -5.17 -31.51 10.03
CA ASP A 16 -5.78 -31.30 8.70
C ASP A 16 -5.54 -29.88 8.13
N THR A 17 -4.74 -29.04 8.81
CA THR A 17 -4.46 -27.67 8.37
C THR A 17 -3.07 -27.55 7.74
N PRO A 18 -2.96 -27.11 6.47
CA PRO A 18 -1.66 -26.96 5.82
C PRO A 18 -0.90 -25.74 6.38
N VAL A 19 0.41 -25.91 6.47
CA VAL A 19 1.37 -24.85 6.80
C VAL A 19 2.06 -24.41 5.51
N VAL A 20 1.92 -23.13 5.18
CA VAL A 20 2.45 -22.52 3.96
C VAL A 20 3.53 -21.51 4.31
N VAL A 21 4.70 -21.65 3.69
CA VAL A 21 5.73 -20.60 3.70
C VAL A 21 5.53 -19.72 2.47
N THR A 22 5.23 -18.44 2.70
CA THR A 22 5.06 -17.45 1.64
C THR A 22 6.40 -17.08 0.98
N VAL A 23 6.35 -16.46 -0.20
CA VAL A 23 7.57 -16.05 -0.93
C VAL A 23 8.43 -15.06 -0.12
N ASP A 24 7.83 -14.26 0.76
CA ASP A 24 8.54 -13.36 1.69
C ASP A 24 9.02 -14.06 2.98
N GLY A 25 8.97 -15.40 3.02
CA GLY A 25 9.54 -16.22 4.09
C GLY A 25 8.68 -16.32 5.36
N ARG A 26 7.43 -15.87 5.34
CA ARG A 26 6.54 -15.97 6.49
C ARG A 26 5.85 -17.33 6.49
N GLU A 27 5.82 -17.97 7.64
CA GLU A 27 5.04 -19.17 7.86
C GLU A 27 3.60 -18.82 8.23
N VAL A 28 2.65 -19.48 7.57
CA VAL A 28 1.21 -19.25 7.75
C VAL A 28 0.51 -20.59 7.84
N GLN A 29 -0.11 -20.87 8.97
CA GLN A 29 -1.07 -21.96 9.11
C GLN A 29 -2.39 -21.52 8.48
N VAL A 30 -2.87 -22.28 7.49
CA VAL A 30 -4.05 -21.89 6.69
C VAL A 30 -5.28 -22.62 7.20
N GLU A 31 -6.26 -21.85 7.67
CA GLU A 31 -7.53 -22.35 8.16
C GLU A 31 -8.64 -22.25 7.09
N PRO A 32 -9.69 -23.09 7.15
CA PRO A 32 -10.84 -22.98 6.27
C PRO A 32 -11.52 -21.62 6.34
N HIS A 33 -11.91 -21.09 5.20
CA HIS A 33 -12.67 -19.85 5.07
C HIS A 33 -14.06 -20.13 4.49
N SER A 34 -15.07 -19.37 4.92
CA SER A 34 -16.43 -19.46 4.39
C SER A 34 -16.74 -18.31 3.45
N TRP A 35 -17.19 -18.63 2.24
CA TRP A 35 -17.78 -17.68 1.30
C TRP A 35 -19.30 -17.80 1.30
N LYS A 36 -19.98 -16.67 1.43
CA LYS A 36 -21.45 -16.59 1.46
C LYS A 36 -21.98 -15.95 0.18
N LEU A 37 -23.03 -16.53 -0.37
CA LEU A 37 -23.83 -15.95 -1.44
C LEU A 37 -25.06 -15.31 -0.81
N GLU A 38 -25.13 -13.98 -0.85
CA GLU A 38 -26.25 -13.20 -0.33
C GLU A 38 -27.09 -12.64 -1.48
N GLU A 39 -28.41 -12.84 -1.40
CA GLU A 39 -29.40 -12.20 -2.27
C GLU A 39 -30.50 -11.60 -1.41
N ASP A 40 -30.90 -10.35 -1.69
CA ASP A 40 -31.95 -9.64 -0.95
C ASP A 40 -31.73 -9.59 0.57
N GLY A 41 -30.47 -9.52 1.01
CA GLY A 41 -30.08 -9.50 2.42
C GLY A 41 -30.25 -10.85 3.13
N ARG A 42 -30.44 -11.95 2.39
CA ARG A 42 -30.50 -13.32 2.94
C ARG A 42 -29.37 -14.17 2.34
N VAL A 43 -28.67 -14.89 3.22
CA VAL A 43 -27.67 -15.90 2.80
C VAL A 43 -28.42 -17.07 2.14
N ARG A 44 -28.21 -17.25 0.84
CA ARG A 44 -28.77 -18.34 0.03
C ARG A 44 -27.95 -19.62 0.11
N ALA A 45 -26.62 -19.46 0.18
CA ALA A 45 -25.68 -20.56 0.24
C ALA A 45 -24.39 -20.11 0.94
N GLU A 46 -23.71 -21.07 1.56
CA GLU A 46 -22.38 -20.89 2.15
C GLU A 46 -21.51 -22.08 1.73
N ALA A 47 -20.27 -21.78 1.36
CA ALA A 47 -19.26 -22.79 1.06
C ALA A 47 -18.02 -22.55 1.93
N THR A 48 -17.59 -23.57 2.64
CA THR A 48 -16.40 -23.53 3.51
C THR A 48 -15.30 -24.39 2.91
N GLN A 49 -14.12 -23.82 2.70
CA GLN A 49 -12.96 -24.53 2.14
C GLN A 49 -11.66 -23.81 2.53
N LEU A 50 -10.53 -24.53 2.49
CA LEU A 50 -9.21 -23.92 2.53
C LEU A 50 -9.06 -22.88 1.39
N PRO A 51 -8.65 -21.64 1.67
CA PRO A 51 -8.47 -20.59 0.66
C PRO A 51 -7.16 -20.78 -0.15
N LEU A 52 -6.91 -22.01 -0.61
CA LEU A 52 -5.72 -22.39 -1.37
C LEU A 52 -6.12 -22.90 -2.75
N ARG A 53 -5.32 -22.53 -3.74
CA ARG A 53 -5.39 -23.07 -5.09
C ARG A 53 -3.97 -23.33 -5.57
N LEU A 54 -3.77 -24.44 -6.27
CA LEU A 54 -2.50 -24.74 -6.92
C LEU A 54 -2.11 -23.59 -7.85
N ALA A 55 -0.88 -23.09 -7.69
CA ALA A 55 -0.43 -21.85 -8.30
C ALA A 55 0.72 -22.04 -9.31
N TRP A 56 0.96 -23.26 -9.78
CA TRP A 56 1.93 -23.52 -10.87
C TRP A 56 1.53 -22.88 -12.19
N ALA A 57 0.23 -22.89 -12.49
CA ALA A 57 -0.32 -22.28 -13.68
C ALA A 57 -1.65 -21.60 -13.35
N ILE A 58 -1.86 -20.42 -13.92
CA ILE A 58 -3.10 -19.66 -13.82
C ILE A 58 -3.51 -19.22 -15.22
N THR A 59 -4.82 -19.11 -15.45
CA THR A 59 -5.30 -18.53 -16.71
C THR A 59 -5.11 -17.02 -16.68
N ILE A 60 -4.92 -16.40 -17.86
CA ILE A 60 -4.77 -14.94 -18.00
C ILE A 60 -5.93 -14.20 -17.32
N HIS A 61 -7.17 -14.66 -17.52
CA HIS A 61 -8.36 -14.11 -16.88
C HIS A 61 -8.32 -14.14 -15.34
N LYS A 62 -7.73 -15.19 -14.75
CA LYS A 62 -7.57 -15.31 -13.29
C LYS A 62 -6.37 -14.52 -12.74
N SER A 63 -5.46 -14.09 -13.61
CA SER A 63 -4.35 -13.21 -13.26
C SER A 63 -4.72 -11.73 -13.28
N GLN A 64 -5.89 -11.36 -13.80
CA GLN A 64 -6.29 -9.97 -13.95
C GLN A 64 -6.32 -9.25 -12.59
N GLY A 65 -5.63 -8.10 -12.52
CA GLY A 65 -5.50 -7.33 -11.28
C GLY A 65 -4.39 -7.83 -10.34
N MET A 66 -3.72 -8.94 -10.65
CA MET A 66 -2.58 -9.43 -9.88
C MET A 66 -1.27 -8.77 -10.34
N SER A 67 -0.26 -8.77 -9.48
CA SER A 67 1.12 -8.38 -9.79
C SER A 67 2.06 -9.52 -9.43
N MET A 68 3.00 -9.83 -10.32
CA MET A 68 3.91 -10.99 -10.24
C MET A 68 5.35 -10.56 -10.48
N ASP A 69 6.32 -11.24 -9.85
CA ASP A 69 7.76 -11.02 -10.11
C ASP A 69 8.22 -11.60 -11.42
N GLY A 70 7.66 -12.73 -11.80
CA GLY A 70 7.99 -13.43 -13.03
C GLY A 70 6.92 -14.44 -13.39
N ALA A 71 6.79 -14.69 -14.69
CA ALA A 71 5.86 -15.64 -15.25
C ALA A 71 6.40 -16.20 -16.57
N GLU A 72 6.19 -17.50 -16.77
CA GLU A 72 6.26 -18.14 -18.07
C GLU A 72 4.88 -18.06 -18.73
N ILE A 73 4.81 -17.53 -19.94
CA ILE A 73 3.58 -17.12 -20.61
C ILE A 73 3.54 -17.72 -22.01
N ASP A 74 2.51 -18.53 -22.28
CA ASP A 74 2.18 -19.02 -23.62
C ASP A 74 0.94 -18.28 -24.17
N LEU A 75 1.15 -17.46 -25.20
CA LEU A 75 0.12 -16.70 -25.92
C LEU A 75 -0.19 -17.29 -27.30
N SER A 76 0.33 -18.48 -27.63
CA SER A 76 0.11 -19.11 -28.93
C SER A 76 -1.38 -19.37 -29.24
N LYS A 77 -2.19 -19.56 -28.19
CA LYS A 77 -3.64 -19.82 -28.26
C LYS A 77 -4.52 -18.62 -27.91
N SER A 78 -3.99 -17.40 -27.89
CA SER A 78 -4.81 -16.20 -27.68
C SER A 78 -5.88 -16.07 -28.77
N PHE A 79 -7.12 -15.81 -28.36
CA PHE A 79 -8.30 -15.82 -29.25
C PHE A 79 -9.14 -14.53 -29.15
N THR A 80 -8.80 -13.62 -28.24
CA THR A 80 -9.49 -12.33 -28.08
C THR A 80 -8.45 -11.21 -28.00
N PRO A 81 -8.71 -10.03 -28.60
CA PRO A 81 -7.86 -8.86 -28.46
C PRO A 81 -7.59 -8.49 -27.01
N GLY A 82 -6.39 -7.98 -26.71
CA GLY A 82 -6.00 -7.53 -25.37
C GLY A 82 -5.52 -8.61 -24.40
N MET A 83 -5.66 -9.91 -24.72
CA MET A 83 -5.18 -10.99 -23.84
C MET A 83 -3.68 -10.92 -23.57
N GLY A 84 -2.87 -10.62 -24.59
CA GLY A 84 -1.42 -10.47 -24.43
C GLY A 84 -1.07 -9.27 -23.55
N TYR A 85 -1.75 -8.14 -23.73
CA TYR A 85 -1.58 -6.97 -22.85
C TYR A 85 -1.89 -7.31 -21.38
N VAL A 86 -3.02 -7.98 -21.11
CA VAL A 86 -3.38 -8.39 -19.74
C VAL A 86 -2.29 -9.28 -19.15
N ALA A 87 -1.85 -10.31 -19.88
CA ALA A 87 -0.84 -11.27 -19.40
C ALA A 87 0.50 -10.60 -19.09
N LEU A 88 1.02 -9.81 -20.04
CA LEU A 88 2.33 -9.17 -19.92
C LEU A 88 2.33 -8.10 -18.82
N SER A 89 1.26 -7.32 -18.70
CA SER A 89 1.14 -6.28 -17.67
C SER A 89 1.02 -6.83 -16.23
N ARG A 90 0.91 -8.14 -16.02
CA ARG A 90 0.95 -8.72 -14.67
C ARG A 90 2.36 -8.85 -14.12
N VAL A 91 3.37 -8.88 -14.99
CA VAL A 91 4.77 -9.04 -14.58
C VAL A 91 5.40 -7.67 -14.36
N ARG A 92 5.96 -7.46 -13.17
CA ARG A 92 6.45 -6.13 -12.73
C ARG A 92 7.68 -5.64 -13.48
N ARG A 93 8.48 -6.56 -14.02
CA ARG A 93 9.78 -6.25 -14.63
C ARG A 93 9.98 -7.14 -15.86
N MET A 94 10.63 -6.58 -16.88
CA MET A 94 10.83 -7.27 -18.16
C MET A 94 11.72 -8.53 -18.02
N ASP A 95 12.68 -8.53 -17.10
CA ASP A 95 13.55 -9.68 -16.78
C ASP A 95 12.78 -10.88 -16.18
N GLY A 96 11.56 -10.66 -15.70
CA GLY A 96 10.65 -11.71 -15.22
C GLY A 96 9.72 -12.30 -16.28
N VAL A 97 9.73 -11.79 -17.52
CA VAL A 97 8.83 -12.25 -18.59
C VAL A 97 9.52 -13.32 -19.42
N TYR A 98 8.96 -14.53 -19.41
CA TYR A 98 9.41 -15.63 -20.26
C TYR A 98 8.28 -16.03 -21.21
N LEU A 99 8.47 -15.81 -22.51
CA LEU A 99 7.41 -15.96 -23.50
C LEU A 99 7.69 -17.17 -24.38
N THR A 100 6.86 -18.21 -24.27
CA THR A 100 7.08 -19.50 -24.96
C THR A 100 6.38 -19.60 -26.31
N GLY A 101 5.35 -18.79 -26.54
CA GLY A 101 4.63 -18.72 -27.80
C GLY A 101 3.78 -17.46 -27.92
N VAL A 102 3.61 -16.93 -29.13
CA VAL A 102 2.78 -15.75 -29.40
C VAL A 102 2.12 -15.88 -30.76
N ASN A 103 0.91 -15.33 -30.88
CA ASN A 103 0.22 -15.16 -32.15
C ASN A 103 -0.19 -13.69 -32.35
N THR A 104 -0.63 -13.33 -33.56
CA THR A 104 -1.03 -11.94 -33.88
C THR A 104 -2.21 -11.45 -33.04
N MET A 105 -3.15 -12.34 -32.68
CA MET A 105 -4.32 -12.00 -31.87
C MET A 105 -3.93 -11.58 -30.45
N ALA A 106 -2.87 -12.16 -29.88
CA ALA A 106 -2.39 -11.83 -28.54
C ALA A 106 -2.05 -10.35 -28.39
N LEU A 107 -1.51 -9.74 -29.45
CA LEU A 107 -1.09 -8.33 -29.49
C LEU A 107 -2.13 -7.43 -30.19
N ALA A 108 -3.27 -7.99 -30.61
CA ALA A 108 -4.31 -7.21 -31.26
C ALA A 108 -5.05 -6.33 -30.25
N MET A 109 -5.46 -5.16 -30.71
CA MET A 109 -6.37 -4.24 -30.00
C MET A 109 -7.71 -4.20 -30.73
N HIS A 110 -8.81 -4.15 -29.98
CA HIS A 110 -10.13 -4.05 -30.58
C HIS A 110 -10.31 -2.68 -31.28
N PRO A 111 -10.78 -2.61 -32.54
CA PRO A 111 -10.86 -1.35 -33.29
C PRO A 111 -11.68 -0.24 -32.61
N LEU A 112 -12.80 -0.61 -31.97
CA LEU A 112 -13.61 0.36 -31.22
C LEU A 112 -12.86 0.94 -30.00
N ILE A 113 -12.02 0.14 -29.35
CA ILE A 113 -11.21 0.62 -28.21
C ILE A 113 -10.10 1.52 -28.72
N PHE A 114 -9.46 1.17 -29.84
CA PHE A 114 -8.45 2.02 -30.47
C PHE A 114 -9.02 3.39 -30.88
N ALA A 115 -10.21 3.41 -31.49
CA ALA A 115 -10.88 4.66 -31.85
C ALA A 115 -11.28 5.49 -30.62
N TYR A 116 -11.80 4.84 -29.58
CA TYR A 116 -12.22 5.50 -28.35
C TYR A 116 -11.04 6.04 -27.52
N ASP A 117 -9.93 5.30 -27.44
CA ASP A 117 -8.72 5.75 -26.75
C ASP A 117 -8.17 7.04 -27.37
N LYS A 118 -8.24 7.17 -28.70
CA LYS A 118 -7.89 8.41 -29.40
C LYS A 118 -8.77 9.58 -28.99
N GLU A 119 -10.07 9.38 -28.88
CA GLU A 119 -11.02 10.40 -28.41
C GLU A 119 -10.70 10.83 -26.97
N LEU A 120 -10.38 9.87 -26.09
CA LEU A 120 -9.96 10.15 -24.71
C LEU A 120 -8.65 10.94 -24.66
N GLN A 121 -7.67 10.62 -25.50
CA GLN A 121 -6.41 11.37 -25.58
C GLN A 121 -6.64 12.82 -26.03
N GLU A 122 -7.42 13.03 -27.09
CA GLU A 122 -7.76 14.38 -27.58
C GLU A 122 -8.50 15.20 -26.51
N LEU A 123 -9.45 14.59 -25.80
CA LEU A 123 -10.16 15.24 -24.70
C LEU A 123 -9.22 15.56 -23.52
N SER A 124 -8.30 14.65 -23.19
CA SER A 124 -7.31 14.86 -22.13
C SER A 124 -6.38 16.02 -22.45
N GLU A 125 -5.93 16.16 -23.71
CA GLU A 125 -5.09 17.28 -24.16
C GLU A 125 -5.84 18.61 -24.08
N GLN A 126 -7.10 18.64 -24.52
CA GLN A 126 -7.94 19.84 -24.42
C GLN A 126 -8.14 20.26 -22.95
N LEU A 127 -8.48 19.31 -22.08
CA LEU A 127 -8.67 19.58 -20.66
C LEU A 127 -7.39 20.06 -19.99
N ALA A 128 -6.23 19.48 -20.32
CA ALA A 128 -4.94 19.92 -19.80
C ALA A 128 -4.59 21.37 -20.15
N THR A 129 -5.17 21.95 -21.21
CA THR A 129 -4.99 23.38 -21.53
C THR A 129 -5.91 24.33 -20.74
N ILE A 130 -7.01 23.82 -20.19
CA ILE A 130 -8.06 24.62 -19.54
C ILE A 130 -7.97 24.50 -18.01
N VAL A 131 -7.57 23.32 -17.54
CA VAL A 131 -7.37 23.04 -16.13
C VAL A 131 -6.00 23.57 -15.77
N GLU A 132 -5.94 24.51 -14.82
CA GLU A 132 -4.67 24.88 -14.20
C GLU A 132 -4.05 23.62 -13.59
N ASP A 133 -2.77 23.39 -13.88
CA ASP A 133 -2.01 22.34 -13.23
C ASP A 133 -2.20 22.47 -11.72
N PHE A 134 -2.42 21.35 -11.05
CA PHE A 134 -2.43 21.34 -9.61
C PHE A 134 -1.00 21.68 -9.15
N GLU A 135 -0.76 22.94 -8.79
CA GLU A 135 0.40 23.29 -7.99
C GLU A 135 0.25 22.52 -6.69
N GLU A 136 1.06 21.46 -6.53
CA GLU A 136 1.28 20.86 -5.22
C GLU A 136 1.66 22.03 -4.31
N ASN A 137 0.74 22.44 -3.43
CA ASN A 137 1.01 23.49 -2.46
C ASN A 137 2.37 23.19 -1.85
N THR A 138 3.32 24.10 -2.07
CA THR A 138 4.67 24.09 -1.51
C THR A 138 4.67 24.28 0.01
N GLU A 139 3.63 23.80 0.70
CA GLU A 139 3.67 23.59 2.14
C GLU A 139 4.89 22.75 2.50
N GLU A 140 5.30 21.74 1.71
CA GLU A 140 6.54 20.99 2.01
C GLU A 140 7.80 21.84 1.93
N SER A 141 7.90 22.78 0.97
CA SER A 141 9.04 23.69 0.84
C SER A 141 9.09 24.71 1.98
N ASP A 142 7.95 25.31 2.34
CA ASP A 142 7.85 26.29 3.43
C ASP A 142 7.97 25.63 4.81
N LEU A 143 7.45 24.41 4.99
CA LEU A 143 7.61 23.60 6.20
C LEU A 143 9.06 23.13 6.38
N GLN A 144 9.82 22.93 5.29
CA GLN A 144 11.22 22.53 5.32
C GLN A 144 12.16 23.72 5.55
N ALA A 145 11.79 24.93 5.10
CA ALA A 145 12.47 26.18 5.49
C ALA A 145 12.22 26.55 6.95
N ALA A 146 11.03 26.25 7.51
CA ALA A 146 10.68 26.47 8.91
C ALA A 146 11.08 25.32 9.85
N PHE A 147 11.66 24.23 9.33
CA PHE A 147 12.07 23.08 10.13
C PHE A 147 13.38 23.35 10.88
N ASP A 148 13.31 23.33 12.22
CA ASP A 148 14.51 23.40 13.05
C ASP A 148 15.02 21.98 13.39
N ASP A 149 16.14 21.60 12.78
CA ASP A 149 16.80 20.32 13.03
C ASP A 149 17.34 20.21 14.47
N GLU A 150 17.81 21.29 15.08
CA GLU A 150 18.29 21.31 16.46
C GLU A 150 17.15 20.99 17.43
N VAL A 151 16.00 21.65 17.26
CA VAL A 151 14.78 21.35 18.04
C VAL A 151 14.35 19.91 17.82
N PHE A 152 14.39 19.42 16.58
CA PHE A 152 14.04 18.03 16.28
C PHE A 152 14.96 17.03 17.00
N GLN A 153 16.28 17.23 17.00
CA GLN A 153 17.21 16.36 17.73
C GLN A 153 16.99 16.41 19.25
N ARG A 154 16.71 17.59 19.80
CA ARG A 154 16.36 17.76 21.22
C ARG A 154 15.09 16.99 21.57
N LEU A 155 14.06 17.07 20.72
CA LEU A 155 12.82 16.32 20.87
C LEU A 155 13.03 14.80 20.77
N LYS A 156 13.89 14.32 19.85
CA LYS A 156 14.25 12.89 19.77
C LYS A 156 14.95 12.40 21.03
N THR A 157 15.89 13.19 21.56
CA THR A 157 16.64 12.90 22.79
C THR A 157 15.70 12.83 23.99
N TRP A 158 14.82 13.83 24.12
CA TRP A 158 13.78 13.85 25.15
C TRP A 158 12.86 12.62 25.05
N ARG A 159 12.38 12.30 23.84
CA ARG A 159 11.51 11.13 23.62
C ARG A 159 12.20 9.84 24.04
N ALA A 160 13.47 9.65 23.68
CA ALA A 160 14.24 8.47 24.07
C ALA A 160 14.38 8.37 25.60
N LYS A 161 14.58 9.51 26.28
CA LYS A 161 14.63 9.56 27.75
C LYS A 161 13.28 9.20 28.39
N GLN A 162 12.17 9.70 27.85
CA GLN A 162 10.82 9.39 28.32
C GLN A 162 10.44 7.93 28.09
N ALA A 163 10.76 7.41 26.92
CA ALA A 163 10.54 6.02 26.53
C ALA A 163 11.29 5.06 27.46
N ARG A 164 12.56 5.34 27.76
CA ARG A 164 13.35 4.58 28.74
C ARG A 164 12.77 4.66 30.15
N ARG A 165 12.35 5.86 30.61
CA ARG A 165 11.77 6.04 31.95
C ARG A 165 10.49 5.23 32.15
N ARG A 166 9.71 5.04 31.08
CA ARG A 166 8.42 4.34 31.12
C ARG A 166 8.50 2.90 30.60
N GLU A 167 9.69 2.42 30.23
CA GLU A 167 9.92 1.10 29.63
C GLU A 167 9.03 0.80 28.42
N ILE A 168 8.73 1.82 27.62
CA ILE A 168 7.92 1.71 26.41
C ILE A 168 8.73 2.05 25.16
N PRO A 169 8.39 1.48 23.99
CA PRO A 169 8.96 1.91 22.71
C PRO A 169 8.79 3.42 22.43
N PRO A 170 9.81 4.12 21.89
CA PRO A 170 9.78 5.57 21.67
C PRO A 170 8.58 6.11 20.89
N TYR A 171 8.12 5.37 19.87
CA TYR A 171 6.99 5.79 19.05
C TYR A 171 5.68 5.91 19.84
N MET A 172 5.53 5.20 20.97
CA MET A 172 4.35 5.33 21.84
C MET A 172 4.30 6.68 22.57
N VAL A 173 5.46 7.27 22.87
CA VAL A 173 5.54 8.63 23.41
C VAL A 173 5.10 9.62 22.32
N ALA A 174 5.83 9.66 21.20
CA ALA A 174 5.46 10.43 20.02
C ALA A 174 6.09 9.84 18.75
N HIS A 175 5.34 9.82 17.64
CA HIS A 175 5.89 9.41 16.34
C HIS A 175 6.85 10.47 15.79
N ASP A 176 7.77 10.06 14.92
CA ASP A 176 8.70 10.99 14.24
C ASP A 176 7.95 12.07 13.46
N THR A 177 6.79 11.75 12.87
CA THR A 177 5.92 12.71 12.19
C THR A 177 5.45 13.82 13.12
N THR A 178 5.02 13.49 14.34
CA THR A 178 4.64 14.47 15.36
C THR A 178 5.83 15.30 15.81
N LEU A 179 7.02 14.70 15.99
CA LEU A 179 8.22 15.45 16.36
C LEU A 179 8.65 16.43 15.25
N LYS A 180 8.53 16.03 13.98
CA LYS A 180 8.79 16.91 12.84
C LYS A 180 7.82 18.09 12.83
N GLU A 181 6.53 17.82 13.02
CA GLU A 181 5.52 18.86 13.06
C GLU A 181 5.71 19.84 14.23
N LEU A 182 6.17 19.35 15.40
CA LEU A 182 6.56 20.20 16.53
C LEU A 182 7.77 21.09 16.22
N ALA A 183 8.79 20.53 15.55
CA ALA A 183 9.99 21.25 15.15
C ALA A 183 9.69 22.33 14.10
N THR A 184 8.70 22.09 13.23
CA THR A 184 8.27 23.07 12.23
C THR A 184 7.33 24.14 12.80
N ARG A 185 6.32 23.76 13.59
CA ARG A 185 5.27 24.71 14.05
C ARG A 185 5.60 25.46 15.34
N ARG A 186 6.60 24.99 16.11
CA ARG A 186 7.03 25.55 17.42
C ARG A 186 5.89 26.06 18.32
N PRO A 187 4.92 25.21 18.68
CA PRO A 187 3.80 25.64 19.51
C PRO A 187 4.28 26.15 20.88
N GLN A 188 3.83 27.35 21.26
CA GLN A 188 4.21 28.03 22.51
C GLN A 188 3.15 27.89 23.62
N THR A 189 2.02 27.23 23.34
CA THR A 189 0.90 27.05 24.27
C THR A 189 0.34 25.63 24.18
N GLU A 190 -0.29 25.14 25.25
CA GLU A 190 -0.98 23.84 25.24
C GLU A 190 -2.07 23.74 24.18
N ARG A 191 -2.79 24.85 23.94
CA ARG A 191 -3.78 24.93 22.86
C ARG A 191 -3.14 24.72 21.49
N ALA A 192 -1.95 25.26 21.27
CA ALA A 192 -1.20 25.06 20.04
C ALA A 192 -0.62 23.64 19.93
N LEU A 193 -0.23 23.01 21.06
CA LEU A 193 0.15 21.59 21.08
C LEU A 193 -1.02 20.68 20.68
N LEU A 194 -2.24 20.96 21.15
CA LEU A 194 -3.44 20.19 20.78
C LEU A 194 -3.77 20.25 19.28
N ALA A 195 -3.28 21.28 18.58
CA ALA A 195 -3.47 21.44 17.14
C ALA A 195 -2.44 20.64 16.30
N VAL A 196 -1.43 20.03 16.94
CA VAL A 196 -0.40 19.22 16.28
C VAL A 196 -0.89 17.78 16.11
N LYS A 197 -0.75 17.21 14.91
CA LYS A 197 -1.22 15.85 14.63
C LYS A 197 -0.47 14.82 15.49
N GLY A 198 -1.23 14.09 16.30
CA GLY A 198 -0.70 13.09 17.23
C GLY A 198 -0.47 13.58 18.67
N MET A 199 -0.74 14.86 18.96
CA MET A 199 -0.73 15.46 20.30
C MET A 199 -2.16 15.58 20.87
N GLY A 200 -2.77 14.44 21.19
CA GLY A 200 -4.07 14.44 21.86
C GLY A 200 -4.02 14.90 23.33
N LYS A 201 -5.18 15.24 23.91
CA LYS A 201 -5.31 15.74 25.29
C LYS A 201 -4.51 14.95 26.33
N MET A 202 -4.61 13.62 26.33
CA MET A 202 -3.86 12.76 27.26
C MET A 202 -2.34 12.94 27.16
N LYS A 203 -1.79 13.16 25.95
CA LYS A 203 -0.35 13.37 25.75
C LYS A 203 0.07 14.80 26.10
N VAL A 204 -0.79 15.78 25.83
CA VAL A 204 -0.55 17.18 26.24
C VAL A 204 -0.59 17.29 27.77
N ASP A 205 -1.53 16.64 28.44
CA ASP A 205 -1.60 16.62 29.91
C ASP A 205 -0.35 15.92 30.50
N ALA A 206 0.13 14.85 29.85
CA ALA A 206 1.26 14.07 30.35
C ALA A 206 2.66 14.67 30.04
N TYR A 207 2.80 15.40 28.94
CA TYR A 207 4.10 15.81 28.38
C TYR A 207 4.16 17.28 27.95
N GLY A 208 3.04 18.00 27.96
CA GLY A 208 2.93 19.35 27.40
C GLY A 208 3.87 20.35 28.05
N THR A 209 4.00 20.31 29.39
CA THR A 209 4.91 21.19 30.12
C THR A 209 6.38 20.98 29.73
N GLU A 210 6.82 19.72 29.63
CA GLU A 210 8.18 19.36 29.22
C GLU A 210 8.46 19.74 27.76
N LEU A 211 7.49 19.50 26.86
CA LEU A 211 7.59 19.85 25.44
C LEU A 211 7.65 21.37 25.23
N LEU A 212 6.81 22.14 25.93
CA LEU A 212 6.82 23.60 25.85
C LEU A 212 8.13 24.20 26.40
N ALA A 213 8.77 23.55 27.39
CA ALA A 213 10.08 23.98 27.87
C ALA A 213 11.16 23.80 26.79
N ILE A 214 11.19 22.63 26.13
CA ILE A 214 12.14 22.35 25.03
C ILE A 214 11.94 23.31 23.86
N LEU A 215 10.69 23.65 23.55
CA LEU A 215 10.32 24.55 22.44
C LEU A 215 10.51 26.04 22.75
N LYS A 216 10.72 26.43 24.02
CA LYS A 216 10.98 27.82 24.45
C LYS A 216 12.47 28.15 24.60
N GLU A 217 13.29 27.14 24.82
CA GLU A 217 14.75 27.25 24.94
C GLU A 217 15.46 27.27 23.57
N ALA A 218 14.76 27.60 22.48
CA ALA A 218 15.25 27.58 21.10
C ALA A 218 14.67 28.74 20.29
#